data_AF-A0A9K3CYE0-F1
#
_entry.id   AF-A0A9K3CYE0-F1
#
_cell.length_a   1.000
_cell.length_b   1.000
_cell.length_c   1.000
_cell.angle_alpha   90.00
_cell.angle_beta   90.00
_cell.angle_gamma   90.00
#
_symmetry.space_group_name_H-M   'P 1'
#
loop_
_entity.id
_entity.type
_entity.pdbx_description
1 polymer ?
#
loop_
_entity_poly.entity_id
_entity_poly.type
_entity_poly.pdbx_seq_one_letter_code
_entity_poly.pdbx_strand_id
1 'polypeptide(L)'
;MCADLDLPTLCAQDIARQIRAQVGAFMPPEQSGTGLACSPLRRVCLDLWHKGVHLTDQFDWDISRSSSPHTFARQLVSDLGLGHGNPVDQGIWVRLVTFQIHRQLSQTQILAVSQPRPAYPGTPAPGTDHAALAQSDKTGRGQGTGAHLGQGLGGPSVSLASEWHHIAPE
;
A
#
# COMPACT_ATOMS: atom_id res chain seq x y z
N MET A 1 3.51 -19.49 24.79
CA MET A 1 2.74 -19.87 23.59
C MET A 1 2.61 -21.38 23.43
N CYS A 2 3.67 -22.16 23.22
CA CYS A 2 3.52 -23.62 23.03
C CYS A 2 2.91 -24.33 24.25
N ALA A 3 3.33 -23.97 25.46
CA ALA A 3 2.74 -24.49 26.69
C ALA A 3 1.27 -24.05 26.87
N ASP A 4 0.94 -22.81 26.54
CA ASP A 4 -0.44 -22.28 26.66
C ASP A 4 -1.42 -22.92 25.67
N LEU A 5 -0.90 -23.56 24.62
CA LEU A 5 -1.66 -24.20 23.55
C LEU A 5 -1.49 -25.74 23.56
N ASP A 6 -0.84 -26.30 24.58
CA ASP A 6 -0.52 -27.73 24.71
C ASP A 6 0.15 -28.34 23.46
N LEU A 7 1.01 -27.57 22.79
CA LEU A 7 1.69 -27.98 21.56
C LEU A 7 2.98 -28.77 21.85
N PRO A 8 3.35 -29.74 20.99
CA PRO A 8 4.61 -30.46 21.12
C PRO A 8 5.82 -29.52 21.14
N THR A 9 6.82 -29.82 21.98
CA THR A 9 8.06 -29.03 22.12
C THR A 9 8.86 -28.92 20.82
N LEU A 10 8.72 -29.89 19.91
CA LEU A 10 9.32 -29.86 18.58
C LEU A 10 8.84 -28.65 17.73
N CYS A 11 7.57 -28.25 17.89
CA CYS A 11 7.01 -27.10 17.18
C CYS A 11 7.70 -25.78 17.56
N ALA A 12 8.29 -25.69 18.76
CA ALA A 12 8.95 -24.46 19.21
C ALA A 12 10.12 -24.06 18.30
N GLN A 13 10.89 -25.03 17.78
CA GLN A 13 12.01 -24.75 16.88
C GLN A 13 11.52 -24.20 15.54
N ASP A 14 10.47 -24.81 14.98
CA ASP A 14 9.87 -24.39 13.73
C ASP A 14 9.27 -22.99 13.83
N ILE A 15 8.49 -22.74 14.89
CA ILE A 15 7.91 -21.42 15.18
C ILE A 15 9.03 -20.38 15.31
N ALA A 16 10.09 -20.67 16.08
CA ALA A 16 11.21 -19.75 16.26
C ALA A 16 11.98 -19.47 14.97
N ARG A 17 12.13 -20.48 14.09
CA ARG A 17 12.74 -20.30 12.76
C ARG A 17 11.86 -19.40 11.88
N GLN A 18 10.55 -19.63 11.88
CA GLN A 18 9.62 -18.89 11.05
C GLN A 18 9.49 -17.43 11.49
N ILE A 19 9.45 -17.16 12.79
CA ILE A 19 9.49 -15.80 13.35
C ILE A 19 10.77 -15.09 12.95
N ARG A 20 11.94 -15.74 13.10
CA ARG A 20 13.23 -15.14 12.68
C ARG A 20 13.26 -14.80 11.20
N ALA A 21 12.72 -15.67 10.35
CA ALA A 21 12.60 -15.39 8.91
C ALA A 21 11.69 -14.17 8.63
N GLN A 22 10.55 -14.08 9.31
CA GLN A 22 9.62 -12.95 9.17
C GLN A 22 10.24 -11.63 9.65
N VAL A 23 10.94 -11.64 10.79
CA VAL A 23 11.64 -10.46 11.32
C VAL A 23 12.79 -10.05 10.39
N GLY A 24 13.55 -11.00 9.86
CA GLY A 24 14.64 -10.70 8.91
C GLY A 24 14.15 -10.13 7.57
N ALA A 25 12.96 -10.51 7.12
CA ALA A 25 12.33 -9.97 5.92
C ALA A 25 11.63 -8.61 6.14
N PHE A 26 11.45 -8.20 7.40
CA PHE A 26 10.83 -6.93 7.73
C PHE A 26 11.81 -5.78 7.47
N MET A 27 11.43 -4.85 6.60
CA MET A 27 12.18 -3.62 6.35
C MET A 27 11.56 -2.47 7.16
N PRO A 28 12.28 -1.88 8.14
CA PRO A 28 11.77 -0.75 8.90
C PRO A 28 11.56 0.48 8.01
N PRO A 29 10.56 1.32 8.32
CA PRO A 29 10.27 2.51 7.53
C PRO A 29 11.40 3.54 7.51
N GLU A 30 12.20 3.60 8.57
CA GLU A 30 13.37 4.50 8.72
C GLU A 30 14.50 4.24 7.70
N GLN A 31 14.54 3.06 7.07
CA GLN A 31 15.57 2.69 6.09
C GLN A 31 15.10 2.87 4.63
N SER A 32 13.85 3.28 4.44
CA SER A 32 13.29 3.59 3.12
C SER A 32 13.62 5.04 2.80
N GLY A 33 14.79 5.26 2.20
CA GLY A 33 15.28 6.59 1.87
C GLY A 33 14.19 7.48 1.27
N THR A 34 13.97 8.63 1.90
CA THR A 34 13.20 9.77 1.39
C THR A 34 13.71 10.14 0.00
N GLY A 35 13.08 9.60 -1.02
CA GLY A 35 13.54 9.79 -2.38
C GLY A 35 12.53 9.23 -3.37
N LEU A 36 11.48 10.01 -3.62
CA LEU A 36 10.59 10.05 -4.79
C LEU A 36 9.11 9.96 -4.40
N ALA A 37 8.47 11.14 -4.49
CA ALA A 37 7.07 11.47 -4.79
C ALA A 37 6.06 10.34 -5.08
N CYS A 38 5.90 9.40 -4.16
CA CYS A 38 4.74 8.53 -4.12
C CYS A 38 3.78 9.12 -3.09
N SER A 39 2.52 9.34 -3.46
CA SER A 39 1.49 9.84 -2.53
C SER A 39 1.62 9.13 -1.17
N PRO A 40 1.63 9.85 -0.03
CA PRO A 40 1.79 9.22 1.28
C PRO A 40 0.54 8.43 1.69
N LEU A 41 -0.55 8.57 0.94
CA LEU A 41 -1.78 7.83 1.13
C LEU A 41 -1.64 6.38 0.63
N ARG A 42 -2.07 5.45 1.48
CA ARG A 42 -2.16 4.02 1.19
C ARG A 42 -3.56 3.54 1.51
N ARG A 43 -4.20 2.90 0.56
CA ARG A 43 -5.47 2.23 0.81
C ARG A 43 -5.25 1.04 1.73
N VAL A 44 -6.02 0.97 2.80
CA VAL A 44 -6.06 -0.14 3.74
C VAL A 44 -7.43 -0.79 3.66
N CYS A 45 -7.45 -2.10 3.47
CA CYS A 45 -8.68 -2.90 3.50
C CYS A 45 -8.69 -3.80 4.74
N LEU A 46 -9.71 -3.65 5.58
CA LEU A 46 -9.99 -4.56 6.67
C LEU A 46 -10.89 -5.69 6.16
N ASP A 47 -10.48 -6.92 6.42
CA ASP A 47 -11.25 -8.14 6.18
C ASP A 47 -10.93 -9.10 7.33
N LEU A 48 -11.69 -8.98 8.43
CA LEU A 48 -11.34 -9.58 9.71
C LEU A 48 -12.51 -10.39 10.28
N TRP A 49 -12.24 -11.63 10.69
CA TRP A 49 -13.21 -12.53 11.30
C TRP A 49 -12.85 -12.81 12.76
N HIS A 50 -13.81 -12.64 13.66
CA HIS A 50 -13.67 -13.05 15.06
C HIS A 50 -15.02 -13.38 15.69
N LYS A 51 -15.14 -14.58 16.28
CA LYS A 51 -16.34 -15.04 17.02
C LYS A 51 -17.68 -14.84 16.29
N GLY A 52 -17.71 -15.14 15.00
CA GLY A 52 -18.92 -15.03 14.17
C GLY A 52 -19.27 -13.61 13.71
N VAL A 53 -18.43 -12.62 14.03
CA VAL A 53 -18.53 -11.26 13.51
C VAL A 53 -17.48 -11.06 12.41
N HIS A 54 -17.91 -10.47 11.29
CA HIS A 54 -17.08 -10.13 10.14
C HIS A 54 -16.99 -8.61 10.02
N LEU A 55 -15.79 -8.07 10.18
CA LEU A 55 -15.51 -6.65 10.00
C LEU A 55 -14.87 -6.45 8.62
N THR A 56 -15.60 -5.77 7.74
CA THR A 56 -15.11 -5.30 6.45
C THR A 56 -15.12 -3.78 6.42
N ASP A 57 -14.00 -3.18 6.05
CA ASP A 57 -13.87 -1.73 5.94
C ASP A 57 -12.76 -1.37 4.96
N GLN A 58 -12.80 -0.17 4.41
CA GLN A 58 -11.77 0.36 3.54
C GLN A 58 -11.58 1.86 3.78
N PHE A 59 -10.35 2.26 4.07
CA PHE A 59 -9.98 3.65 4.27
C PHE A 59 -8.60 3.95 3.70
N ASP A 60 -8.33 5.23 3.44
CA ASP A 60 -7.01 5.68 3.04
C ASP A 60 -6.19 6.08 4.28
N TRP A 61 -5.00 5.53 4.41
CA TRP A 61 -4.06 5.75 5.50
C TRP A 61 -2.89 6.59 5.03
N ASP A 62 -2.70 7.75 5.66
CA ASP A 62 -1.53 8.59 5.43
C ASP A 62 -0.34 8.08 6.27
N ILE A 63 0.72 7.61 5.60
CA ILE A 63 1.94 7.12 6.27
C ILE A 63 2.69 8.25 7.00
N SER A 64 2.54 9.49 6.55
CA SER A 64 3.18 10.66 7.18
C SER A 64 2.46 11.14 8.44
N ARG A 65 1.25 10.63 8.70
CA ARG A 65 0.45 11.03 9.86
C ARG A 65 1.05 10.48 11.15
N SER A 66 1.07 11.31 12.20
CA SER A 66 1.59 10.96 13.53
C SER A 66 0.72 9.97 14.32
N SER A 67 -0.51 9.70 13.86
CA SER A 67 -1.43 8.79 14.55
C SER A 67 -0.96 7.35 14.42
N SER A 68 -0.76 6.67 15.55
CA SER A 68 -0.43 5.25 15.53
C SER A 68 -1.62 4.39 15.09
N PRO A 69 -1.41 3.34 14.28
CA PRO A 69 -2.45 2.36 13.92
C PRO A 69 -3.20 1.81 15.13
N HIS A 70 -2.50 1.63 16.26
CA HIS A 70 -3.10 1.18 17.52
C HIS A 70 -4.12 2.17 18.10
N THR A 71 -3.87 3.48 18.01
CA THR A 71 -4.81 4.48 18.52
C THR A 71 -6.05 4.56 17.64
N PHE A 72 -5.86 4.52 16.32
CA PHE A 72 -6.96 4.41 15.37
C PHE A 72 -7.81 3.15 15.63
N ALA A 73 -7.18 1.99 15.78
CA ALA A 73 -7.87 0.73 16.03
C ALA A 73 -8.70 0.76 17.32
N ARG A 74 -8.20 1.36 18.40
CA ARG A 74 -8.97 1.54 19.64
C ARG A 74 -10.23 2.37 19.43
N GLN A 75 -10.10 3.49 18.71
CA GLN A 75 -11.24 4.36 18.42
C GLN A 75 -12.27 3.64 17.57
N LEU A 76 -11.84 3.03 16.45
CA LEU A 76 -12.72 2.28 15.55
C LEU A 76 -13.48 1.16 16.27
N VAL A 77 -12.79 0.37 17.10
CA VAL A 77 -13.40 -0.71 17.88
C VAL A 77 -14.40 -0.18 18.90
N SER A 78 -14.10 0.96 19.53
CA SER A 78 -15.01 1.62 20.47
C SER A 78 -16.26 2.15 19.76
N ASP A 79 -16.10 2.81 18.61
CA ASP A 79 -17.19 3.42 17.85
C ASP A 79 -18.15 2.37 17.29
N LEU A 80 -17.62 1.23 16.86
CA LEU A 80 -18.41 0.10 16.37
C LEU A 80 -18.97 -0.79 17.48
N GLY A 81 -18.64 -0.53 18.75
CA GLY A 81 -19.06 -1.36 19.88
C GLY A 81 -18.54 -2.80 19.83
N LEU A 82 -17.42 -3.05 19.12
CA LEU A 82 -16.87 -4.39 18.94
C LEU A 82 -16.23 -4.91 20.23
N GLY A 83 -16.68 -6.08 20.69
CA GLY A 83 -16.23 -6.64 21.98
C GLY A 83 -16.80 -5.90 23.20
N HIS A 84 -17.85 -5.10 23.03
CA HIS A 84 -18.51 -4.43 24.15
C HIS A 84 -19.02 -5.44 25.19
N GLY A 85 -18.74 -5.19 26.47
CA GLY A 85 -19.08 -6.08 27.58
C GLY A 85 -18.00 -7.11 27.94
N ASN A 86 -16.93 -7.25 27.14
CA ASN A 86 -15.77 -8.06 27.51
C ASN A 86 -14.44 -7.37 27.11
N PRO A 87 -13.63 -6.91 28.08
CA PRO A 87 -12.38 -6.20 27.79
C PRO A 87 -11.34 -7.08 27.05
N VAL A 88 -11.42 -8.42 27.19
CA VAL A 88 -10.55 -9.34 26.45
C VAL A 88 -10.89 -9.32 24.97
N ASP A 89 -12.18 -9.37 24.62
CA ASP A 89 -12.64 -9.40 23.23
C ASP A 89 -12.40 -8.06 22.54
N GLN A 90 -12.61 -6.94 23.25
CA GLN A 90 -12.24 -5.62 22.75
C GLN A 90 -10.74 -5.55 22.41
N GLY A 91 -9.88 -6.06 23.30
CA GLY A 91 -8.44 -6.12 23.08
C GLY A 91 -8.02 -6.95 21.86
N ILE A 92 -8.75 -8.03 21.57
CA ILE A 92 -8.48 -8.87 20.38
C ILE A 92 -8.79 -8.08 19.10
N TRP A 93 -9.93 -7.40 19.02
CA TRP A 93 -10.28 -6.58 17.86
C TRP A 93 -9.26 -5.48 17.59
N VAL A 94 -8.82 -4.77 18.63
CA VAL A 94 -7.79 -3.72 18.50
C VAL A 94 -6.51 -4.30 17.91
N ARG A 95 -6.08 -5.48 18.37
CA ARG A 95 -4.87 -6.16 17.86
C ARG A 95 -5.04 -6.60 16.41
N LEU A 96 -6.19 -7.16 16.04
CA LEU A 96 -6.46 -7.60 14.67
C LEU A 96 -6.43 -6.44 13.67
N VAL A 97 -7.12 -5.34 13.98
CA VAL A 97 -7.13 -4.12 13.14
C VAL A 97 -5.72 -3.55 13.03
N THR A 98 -5.03 -3.39 14.17
CA THR A 98 -3.65 -2.86 14.21
C THR A 98 -2.71 -3.70 13.35
N PHE A 99 -2.75 -5.03 13.50
CA PHE A 99 -1.90 -5.95 12.76
C PHE A 99 -2.17 -5.88 11.25
N GLN A 100 -3.44 -5.85 10.84
CA GLN A 100 -3.82 -5.80 9.43
C GLN A 100 -3.38 -4.50 8.75
N ILE A 101 -3.44 -3.36 9.46
CA ILE A 101 -2.88 -2.08 8.99
C ILE A 101 -1.37 -2.22 8.80
N HIS A 102 -0.62 -2.64 9.82
CA HIS A 102 0.84 -2.78 9.74
C HIS A 102 1.28 -3.72 8.61
N ARG A 103 0.59 -4.85 8.46
CA ARG A 103 0.87 -5.82 7.39
C ARG A 103 0.76 -5.17 6.01
N GLN A 104 -0.32 -4.46 5.72
CA GLN A 104 -0.52 -3.79 4.43
C GLN A 104 0.49 -2.67 4.18
N LEU A 105 0.80 -1.87 5.20
CA LEU A 105 1.81 -0.80 5.08
C LEU A 105 3.21 -1.38 4.80
N SER A 106 3.60 -2.46 5.49
CA SER A 106 4.89 -3.13 5.23
C SER A 106 4.98 -3.73 3.82
N GLN A 107 3.90 -4.34 3.32
CA GLN A 107 3.86 -4.94 1.98
C GLN A 107 3.96 -3.90 0.87
N THR A 108 3.20 -2.80 0.98
CA THR A 108 3.26 -1.70 0.01
C THR A 108 4.63 -1.03 -0.02
N GLN A 109 5.34 -0.99 1.11
CA GLN A 109 6.71 -0.51 1.20
C GLN A 109 7.70 -1.39 0.45
N ILE A 110 7.62 -2.73 0.60
CA ILE A 110 8.49 -3.67 -0.10
C ILE A 110 8.33 -3.57 -1.63
N LEU A 111 7.08 -3.41 -2.11
CA LEU A 111 6.81 -3.25 -3.54
C LEU A 111 7.34 -1.92 -4.10
N ALA A 112 7.33 -0.85 -3.30
CA ALA A 112 7.89 0.44 -3.70
C ALA A 112 9.43 0.40 -3.82
N VAL A 113 10.11 -0.36 -2.95
CA VAL A 113 11.59 -0.52 -2.98
C VAL A 113 12.04 -1.42 -4.14
N SER A 114 11.18 -2.35 -4.57
CA SER A 114 11.53 -3.35 -5.60
C SER A 114 11.36 -2.85 -7.04
N GLN A 115 10.85 -1.64 -7.28
CA GLN A 115 10.78 -1.10 -8.64
C GLN A 115 12.17 -0.63 -9.12
N PRO A 116 12.73 -1.20 -10.20
CA PRO A 116 13.92 -0.65 -10.83
C PRO A 116 13.60 0.75 -11.33
N ARG A 117 14.41 1.72 -10.88
CA ARG A 117 14.36 3.11 -11.32
C ARG A 117 14.29 3.12 -12.86
N PRO A 118 13.26 3.71 -13.49
CA PRO A 118 13.25 3.84 -14.94
C PRO A 118 14.47 4.67 -15.32
N ALA A 119 15.42 4.05 -16.02
CA ALA A 119 16.50 4.75 -16.68
C ALA A 119 15.84 5.63 -17.76
N TYR A 120 15.68 6.92 -17.49
CA TYR A 120 15.24 7.86 -18.50
C TYR A 120 16.29 7.88 -19.63
N PRO A 121 15.92 7.53 -20.88
CA PRO A 121 16.81 7.72 -22.02
C PRO A 121 16.77 9.20 -22.38
N GLY A 122 17.71 10.00 -21.85
CA GLY A 122 17.69 11.42 -22.19
C GLY A 122 18.68 12.37 -21.53
N THR A 123 19.62 11.92 -20.70
CA THR A 123 20.68 12.82 -20.21
C THR A 123 21.94 12.60 -21.03
N PRO A 124 22.24 13.41 -22.07
CA PRO A 124 23.56 13.41 -22.65
C PRO A 124 24.57 13.88 -21.59
N ALA A 125 25.61 13.09 -21.39
CA ALA A 125 26.74 13.46 -20.54
C ALA A 125 27.35 14.77 -21.06
N PRO A 126 27.73 15.72 -20.19
CA PRO A 126 28.43 16.92 -20.63
C PRO A 126 29.88 16.54 -20.94
N GLY A 127 30.26 16.69 -22.21
CA GLY A 127 31.66 16.63 -22.63
C GLY A 127 31.92 15.62 -23.74
N THR A 128 31.59 15.99 -24.98
CA THR A 128 32.46 15.68 -26.12
C THR A 128 32.22 16.71 -27.21
N ASP A 129 33.30 17.37 -27.57
CA ASP A 129 33.35 18.54 -28.41
C ASP A 129 33.53 18.12 -29.88
N HIS A 130 32.88 18.86 -30.76
CA HIS A 130 33.19 19.11 -32.17
C HIS A 130 33.08 18.00 -33.24
N ALA A 131 32.29 18.40 -34.25
CA ALA A 131 32.51 18.25 -35.70
C ALA A 131 31.95 16.99 -36.40
N ALA A 132 30.77 17.15 -37.00
CA ALA A 132 30.57 16.85 -38.42
C ALA A 132 29.36 17.63 -38.97
N LEU A 133 29.66 18.45 -39.97
CA LEU A 133 28.75 19.26 -40.76
C LEU A 133 28.11 18.42 -41.88
N ALA A 134 27.01 18.94 -42.44
CA ALA A 134 26.40 18.64 -43.75
C ALA A 134 25.60 17.30 -43.84
N GLN A 135 24.44 17.23 -44.52
CA GLN A 135 23.76 18.13 -45.44
C GLN A 135 22.29 17.67 -45.62
N SER A 136 21.40 18.63 -45.85
CA SER A 136 20.00 18.45 -46.23
C SER A 136 19.85 17.92 -47.66
N ASP A 137 18.86 17.05 -47.92
CA ASP A 137 18.00 17.19 -49.11
C ASP A 137 16.62 16.50 -48.97
N LYS A 138 15.61 17.36 -48.97
CA LYS A 138 14.31 17.35 -49.67
C LYS A 138 13.67 16.05 -50.23
N THR A 139 12.36 15.99 -49.94
CA THR A 139 11.22 15.52 -50.78
C THR A 139 10.88 14.02 -50.83
N GLY A 140 9.67 13.70 -50.36
CA GLY A 140 9.00 12.42 -50.63
C GLY A 140 7.54 12.44 -50.24
N ARG A 141 6.67 12.79 -51.20
CA ARG A 141 5.20 12.77 -51.16
C ARG A 141 4.69 11.33 -51.09
N GLY A 142 3.63 11.03 -50.33
CA GLY A 142 2.91 9.75 -50.40
C GLY A 142 1.60 9.75 -49.61
N GLN A 143 0.49 9.55 -50.32
CA GLN A 143 -0.90 9.54 -49.84
C GLN A 143 -1.32 8.13 -49.37
N GLY A 144 -2.43 8.04 -48.62
CA GLY A 144 -3.26 6.83 -48.45
C GLY A 144 -3.99 6.81 -47.10
N THR A 145 -5.25 7.26 -46.96
CA THR A 145 -6.55 6.57 -47.16
C THR A 145 -6.87 5.42 -46.18
N GLY A 146 -8.04 5.51 -45.54
CA GLY A 146 -8.84 4.39 -44.99
C GLY A 146 -8.73 4.24 -43.46
N ALA A 147 -9.69 4.68 -42.63
CA ALA A 147 -11.06 4.18 -42.40
C ALA A 147 -11.18 3.10 -41.30
N HIS A 148 -12.15 3.34 -40.41
CA HIS A 148 -13.02 2.38 -39.71
C HIS A 148 -12.78 2.06 -38.22
N LEU A 149 -13.67 2.65 -37.40
CA LEU A 149 -14.42 2.15 -36.24
C LEU A 149 -13.94 0.89 -35.48
N GLY A 150 -13.82 1.06 -34.16
CA GLY A 150 -13.95 0.02 -33.15
C GLY A 150 -14.48 0.62 -31.83
N GLN A 151 -15.70 0.26 -31.47
CA GLN A 151 -16.53 0.86 -30.42
C GLN A 151 -16.05 0.53 -29.00
N GLY A 152 -16.09 1.54 -28.13
CA GLY A 152 -15.98 1.38 -26.68
C GLY A 152 -17.33 0.99 -26.08
N LEU A 153 -17.33 -0.06 -25.26
CA LEU A 153 -18.42 -0.38 -24.34
C LEU A 153 -17.98 0.02 -22.93
N GLY A 154 -18.26 1.28 -22.58
CA GLY A 154 -18.22 1.76 -21.19
C GLY A 154 -19.57 1.48 -20.53
N GLY A 155 -19.59 0.52 -19.60
CA GLY A 155 -20.68 0.41 -18.63
C GLY A 155 -20.52 1.46 -17.52
N PRO A 156 -21.62 1.98 -16.93
CA PRO A 156 -21.53 2.99 -15.89
C PRO A 156 -21.02 2.38 -14.57
N SER A 157 -19.81 2.77 -14.15
CA SER A 157 -19.31 2.55 -12.79
C SER A 157 -19.84 3.68 -11.89
N VAL A 158 -20.73 3.35 -10.96
CA VAL A 158 -21.23 4.28 -9.96
C VAL A 158 -20.23 4.32 -8.81
N SER A 159 -19.38 5.33 -8.78
CA SER A 159 -18.53 5.63 -7.62
C SER A 159 -19.29 6.58 -6.70
N LEU A 160 -19.70 6.10 -5.53
CA LEU A 160 -20.16 6.97 -4.45
C LEU A 160 -18.92 7.66 -3.86
N ALA A 161 -18.70 8.92 -4.24
CA ALA A 161 -17.76 9.79 -3.55
C ALA A 161 -18.44 10.29 -2.27
N SER A 162 -18.04 9.75 -1.12
CA SER A 162 -18.42 10.29 0.18
C SER A 162 -17.61 11.57 0.44
N GLU A 163 -18.26 12.71 0.21
CA GLU A 163 -17.75 14.06 0.46
C GLU A 163 -17.83 14.36 1.96
N TRP A 164 -16.73 14.20 2.68
CA TRP A 164 -16.65 14.61 4.09
C TRP A 164 -16.31 16.11 4.16
N HIS A 165 -17.31 16.90 4.52
CA HIS A 165 -17.18 18.33 4.78
C HIS A 165 -16.19 18.59 5.93
N HIS A 166 -15.18 19.42 5.65
CA HIS A 166 -14.32 20.02 6.64
C HIS A 166 -15.14 20.90 7.60
N ILE A 167 -15.16 20.56 8.88
CA ILE A 167 -15.48 21.51 9.95
C ILE A 167 -14.15 22.10 10.41
N ALA A 168 -13.94 23.39 10.11
CA ALA A 168 -12.82 24.16 10.65
C ALA A 168 -13.10 24.54 12.12
N PRO A 169 -12.11 24.52 13.02
CA PRO A 169 -12.26 25.13 14.34
C PRO A 169 -12.06 26.65 14.27
N GLU A 170 -12.94 27.40 14.94
CA GLU A 170 -12.71 28.79 15.37
C GLU A 170 -11.64 28.87 16.47
#